data_AF-A0A7S3HX28-F1
#
_entry.id   AF-A0A7S3HX28-F1
#
_cell.length_a   1.000
_cell.length_b   1.000
_cell.length_c   1.000
_cell.angle_alpha   90.00
_cell.angle_beta   90.00
_cell.angle_gamma   90.00
#
_symmetry.space_group_name_H-M   'P 1'
#
loop_
_entity.id
_entity.type
_entity.pdbx_description
1 polymer ?
#
loop_
_entity_poly.entity_id
_entity_poly.type
_entity_poly.pdbx_seq_one_letter_code
_entity_poly.pdbx_strand_id
1 'polypeptide(L)'
;MKADCWRTLGFQNTNPRTDFRAAGLLALVNLFYFARYSRHAFDRIRAESGDDFFMAISSINLTSRLMSYLHLNDDRVMPQSHYRLQASRQQFKQFLKLQSQ
;
A
#
# COMPACT_ATOMS: atom_id res chain seq x y z
N MET A 1 -24.54 5.98 -9.34
CA MET A 1 -24.49 5.59 -7.91
C MET A 1 -23.27 4.78 -7.48
N LYS A 2 -22.50 4.08 -8.34
CA LYS A 2 -21.29 3.33 -7.90
C LYS A 2 -19.97 4.12 -7.96
N ALA A 3 -19.95 5.29 -8.58
CA ALA A 3 -18.73 6.09 -8.78
C ALA A 3 -18.28 6.81 -7.49
N ASP A 4 -19.25 7.23 -6.66
CA ASP A 4 -18.99 8.10 -5.50
C ASP A 4 -18.41 7.33 -4.31
N CYS A 5 -18.74 6.06 -4.14
CA CYS A 5 -18.25 5.25 -3.02
C CYS A 5 -16.74 5.00 -3.08
N TRP A 6 -16.15 4.90 -4.28
CA TRP A 6 -14.71 4.72 -4.44
C TRP A 6 -13.94 5.95 -3.96
N ARG A 7 -14.45 7.15 -4.25
CA ARG A 7 -13.86 8.39 -3.73
C ARG A 7 -13.93 8.45 -2.20
N THR A 8 -15.06 8.04 -1.60
CA THR A 8 -15.19 7.96 -0.13
C THR A 8 -14.21 6.97 0.51
N LEU A 9 -13.85 5.90 -0.18
CA LEU A 9 -12.82 4.96 0.26
C LEU A 9 -11.38 5.49 0.05
N GLY A 10 -11.24 6.65 -0.60
CA GLY A 10 -9.95 7.28 -0.87
C GLY A 10 -9.26 6.78 -2.14
N PHE A 11 -10.00 6.25 -3.12
CA PHE A 11 -9.47 6.01 -4.47
C PHE A 11 -9.44 7.32 -5.28
N GLN A 12 -8.44 7.47 -6.16
CA GLN A 12 -8.27 8.68 -6.98
C GLN A 12 -9.41 8.87 -7.98
N ASN A 13 -9.89 7.77 -8.57
CA ASN A 13 -10.88 7.79 -9.63
C ASN A 13 -12.08 6.90 -9.32
N THR A 14 -13.14 7.09 -10.10
CA THR A 14 -14.37 6.29 -10.05
C THR A 14 -14.16 4.84 -10.52
N ASN A 15 -13.00 4.55 -11.11
CA ASN A 15 -12.56 3.22 -11.51
C ASN A 15 -11.29 2.83 -10.74
N PRO A 16 -11.40 2.06 -9.64
CA PRO A 16 -10.25 1.69 -8.80
C PRO A 16 -9.26 0.77 -9.52
N ARG A 17 -9.62 0.15 -10.65
CA ARG A 17 -8.71 -0.73 -11.40
C ARG A 17 -7.44 -0.03 -11.84
N THR A 18 -7.50 1.29 -12.09
CA THR A 18 -6.34 2.05 -12.54
C THR A 18 -5.29 2.27 -11.45
N ASP A 19 -5.69 2.16 -10.19
CA ASP A 19 -4.83 2.43 -9.03
C ASP A 19 -3.95 1.23 -8.68
N PHE A 20 -4.36 0.01 -9.02
CA PHE A 20 -3.64 -1.23 -8.71
C PHE A 20 -2.56 -1.62 -9.74
N ARG A 21 -2.11 -0.72 -10.62
CA ARG A 21 -1.16 -1.07 -11.70
C ARG A 21 0.24 -1.46 -11.20
N ALA A 22 0.72 -0.87 -10.10
CA ALA A 22 2.06 -1.12 -9.58
C ALA A 22 2.11 -2.36 -8.68
N ALA A 23 1.42 -2.32 -7.54
CA ALA A 23 1.44 -3.38 -6.54
C ALA A 23 0.37 -4.48 -6.77
N GLY A 24 -0.48 -4.33 -7.78
CA GLY A 24 -1.39 -5.38 -8.23
C GLY A 24 -2.33 -5.90 -7.15
N LEU A 25 -2.57 -7.21 -7.21
CA LEU A 25 -3.42 -7.95 -6.27
C LEU A 25 -2.93 -7.86 -4.82
N LEU A 26 -1.61 -7.77 -4.60
CA LEU A 26 -1.06 -7.70 -3.24
C LEU A 26 -1.50 -6.44 -2.51
N ALA A 27 -1.52 -5.28 -3.19
CA ALA A 27 -2.06 -4.06 -2.60
C ALA A 27 -3.55 -4.15 -2.27
N LEU A 28 -4.34 -4.85 -3.08
CA LEU A 28 -5.75 -5.10 -2.76
C LEU A 28 -5.90 -5.98 -1.52
N VAL A 29 -5.13 -7.07 -1.43
CA VAL A 29 -5.16 -7.99 -0.27
C VAL A 29 -4.75 -7.25 1.00
N ASN A 30 -3.68 -6.45 0.96
CA ASN A 30 -3.23 -5.66 2.10
C ASN A 30 -4.26 -4.59 2.52
N LEU A 31 -4.83 -3.85 1.57
CA LEU A 31 -5.87 -2.87 1.85
C LEU A 31 -7.10 -3.52 2.50
N PHE A 32 -7.54 -4.66 1.96
CA PHE A 32 -8.67 -5.41 2.52
C PHE A 32 -8.37 -5.96 3.92
N TYR A 33 -7.18 -6.52 4.11
CA TYR A 33 -6.72 -7.00 5.41
C TYR A 33 -6.73 -5.88 6.45
N PHE A 34 -6.15 -4.73 6.12
CA PHE A 34 -6.12 -3.56 7.00
C PHE A 34 -7.52 -3.07 7.37
N ALA A 35 -8.41 -2.92 6.37
CA ALA A 35 -9.79 -2.51 6.60
C ALA A 35 -10.58 -3.50 7.47
N ARG A 36 -10.31 -4.80 7.35
CA ARG A 36 -11.02 -5.85 8.09
C ARG A 36 -10.51 -6.03 9.52
N TYR A 37 -9.19 -6.06 9.71
CA TYR A 37 -8.58 -6.48 10.98
C TYR A 37 -8.06 -5.31 11.82
N SER A 38 -7.94 -4.12 11.23
CA SER A 38 -7.44 -2.93 11.92
C SER A 38 -8.47 -1.80 11.91
N ARG A 39 -9.76 -2.13 12.01
CA ARG A 39 -10.88 -1.17 11.89
C ARG A 39 -10.76 0.02 12.83
N HIS A 40 -10.32 -0.19 14.07
CA HIS A 40 -10.11 0.93 15.02
C HIS A 40 -9.01 1.89 14.55
N ALA A 41 -7.89 1.36 14.04
CA ALA A 41 -6.83 2.21 13.48
C ALA A 41 -7.29 2.88 12.17
N PHE A 42 -8.06 2.18 11.35
CA PHE A 42 -8.67 2.70 10.13
C PHE A 42 -9.58 3.89 10.43
N ASP A 43 -10.52 3.75 11.36
CA ASP A 43 -11.46 4.80 11.72
C ASP A 43 -10.76 6.00 12.37
N ARG A 44 -9.74 5.75 13.21
CA ARG A 44 -8.92 6.80 13.81
C ARG A 44 -8.15 7.59 12.75
N ILE A 45 -7.43 6.93 11.85
CA ILE A 45 -6.66 7.59 10.78
C ILE A 45 -7.59 8.42 9.90
N ARG A 46 -8.78 7.90 9.56
CA ARG A 46 -9.78 8.66 8.80
C ARG A 46 -10.25 9.91 9.55
N ALA A 47 -10.50 9.82 10.85
CA ALA A 47 -10.93 10.96 11.66
C ALA A 47 -9.84 12.02 11.82
N GLU A 48 -8.59 11.61 11.99
CA GLU A 48 -7.43 12.51 12.17
C GLU A 48 -7.00 13.20 10.88
N SER A 49 -7.14 12.53 9.74
CA SER A 49 -6.57 13.01 8.47
C SER A 49 -7.55 13.85 7.62
N GLY A 50 -8.82 13.94 8.04
CA GLY A 50 -9.86 14.66 7.31
C GLY A 50 -10.26 14.02 5.98
N ASP A 51 -11.12 14.70 5.23
CA ASP A 51 -11.69 14.19 3.96
C ASP A 51 -10.66 14.11 2.81
N ASP A 52 -9.52 14.78 2.94
CA ASP A 52 -8.46 14.83 1.92
C ASP A 52 -7.48 13.64 2.00
N PHE A 53 -7.65 12.75 2.98
CA PHE A 53 -6.80 11.57 3.10
C PHE A 53 -7.30 10.43 2.23
N PHE A 54 -6.65 10.28 1.08
CA PHE A 54 -6.86 9.16 0.15
C PHE A 54 -6.32 7.85 0.71
N MET A 55 -7.05 7.26 1.67
CA MET A 55 -6.60 6.08 2.39
C MET A 55 -6.27 4.91 1.47
N ALA A 56 -7.16 4.56 0.53
CA ALA A 56 -6.90 3.46 -0.40
C ALA A 56 -5.61 3.68 -1.19
N ILE A 57 -5.41 4.88 -1.74
CA ILE A 57 -4.19 5.24 -2.49
C ILE A 57 -2.95 5.22 -1.59
N SER A 58 -3.04 5.73 -0.38
CA SER A 58 -1.97 5.69 0.61
C SER A 58 -1.55 4.24 0.92
N SER A 59 -2.51 3.34 1.14
CA SER A 59 -2.25 1.92 1.38
C SER A 59 -1.66 1.20 0.16
N ILE A 60 -2.13 1.52 -1.04
CA ILE A 60 -1.59 0.98 -2.31
C ILE A 60 -0.14 1.41 -2.50
N ASN A 61 0.14 2.70 -2.31
CA ASN A 61 1.48 3.27 -2.43
C ASN A 61 2.42 2.71 -1.36
N LEU A 62 1.94 2.54 -0.12
CA LEU A 62 2.72 1.91 0.95
C LEU A 62 3.08 0.47 0.60
N THR A 63 2.11 -0.31 0.10
CA THR A 63 2.37 -1.68 -0.33
C THR A 63 3.41 -1.71 -1.46
N SER A 64 3.27 -0.84 -2.46
CA SER A 64 4.25 -0.73 -3.55
C SER A 64 5.66 -0.43 -3.03
N ARG A 65 5.79 0.52 -2.08
CA ARG A 65 7.08 0.85 -1.45
C ARG A 65 7.65 -0.32 -0.64
N LEU A 66 6.82 -1.05 0.10
CA LEU A 66 7.25 -2.24 0.85
C LEU A 66 7.73 -3.35 -0.09
N MET A 67 7.05 -3.56 -1.21
CA MET A 67 7.49 -4.52 -2.22
C MET A 67 8.84 -4.13 -2.83
N SER A 68 9.05 -2.85 -3.15
CA SER A 68 10.36 -2.35 -3.60
C SER A 68 11.42 -2.51 -2.52
N TYR A 69 11.11 -2.16 -1.26
CA TYR A 69 12.05 -2.25 -0.14
C TYR A 69 12.49 -3.69 0.14
N LEU A 70 11.56 -4.64 0.05
CA LEU A 70 11.77 -6.06 0.36
C LEU A 70 12.18 -6.89 -0.87
N HIS A 71 12.52 -6.27 -2.00
CA HIS A 71 12.96 -6.97 -3.22
C HIS A 71 11.91 -7.98 -3.74
N LEU A 72 10.62 -7.66 -3.63
CA LEU A 72 9.50 -8.54 -4.04
C LEU A 72 9.01 -8.30 -5.48
N ASN A 73 9.57 -7.30 -6.18
CA ASN A 73 9.18 -6.91 -7.53
C ASN A 73 10.27 -7.31 -8.54
N ASP A 74 9.85 -7.55 -9.79
CA ASP A 74 10.79 -7.68 -10.90
C ASP A 74 11.39 -6.29 -11.23
N ASP A 75 12.72 -6.21 -11.22
CA ASP A 75 13.49 -4.99 -11.54
C ASP A 75 13.08 -4.39 -12.90
N ARG A 76 12.60 -5.21 -13.84
CA ARG A 76 12.17 -4.78 -15.18
C ARG A 76 10.92 -3.89 -15.19
N VAL A 77 10.12 -3.92 -14.12
CA VAL A 77 8.82 -3.24 -14.03
C VAL A 77 8.91 -1.94 -13.23
N MET A 78 10.02 -1.69 -12.53
CA MET A 78 10.13 -0.57 -11.58
C MET A 78 10.80 0.68 -12.19
N PRO A 79 10.27 1.89 -11.89
CA PRO A 79 10.98 3.12 -12.21
C PRO A 79 12.32 3.16 -11.49
N GLN A 80 13.37 3.69 -12.13
CA GLN A 80 14.71 3.71 -11.55
C GLN A 80 14.81 4.41 -10.18
N SER A 81 13.89 5.34 -9.88
CA SER A 81 13.80 5.99 -8.57
C SER A 81 13.53 5.03 -7.41
N HIS A 82 12.95 3.85 -7.68
CA HIS A 82 12.61 2.85 -6.67
C HIS A 82 13.81 1.97 -6.25
N TYR A 83 14.90 1.92 -7.03
CA TYR A 83 16.12 1.20 -6.63
C TYR A 83 16.74 1.80 -5.36
N ARG A 84 16.60 3.12 -5.16
CA ARG A 84 17.07 3.81 -3.95
C ARG A 84 16.24 3.49 -2.70
N LEU A 85 15.09 2.83 -2.87
CA LEU A 85 14.22 2.43 -1.78
C LEU A 85 14.46 0.98 -1.35
N GLN A 86 15.43 0.27 -1.91
CA GLN A 86 15.71 -1.12 -1.54
C GLN A 86 16.39 -1.22 -0.16
N ALA A 87 16.00 -2.22 0.62
CA ALA A 87 16.67 -2.53 1.87
C ALA A 87 18.12 -2.93 1.61
N SER A 88 19.04 -2.43 2.45
CA SER A 88 20.40 -2.96 2.47
C SER A 88 20.39 -4.43 2.93
N ARG A 89 21.44 -5.18 2.59
CA ARG A 89 21.60 -6.58 3.03
C ARG A 89 21.49 -6.74 4.56
N GLN A 90 21.96 -5.76 5.32
CA GLN A 90 21.88 -5.78 6.78
C GLN A 90 20.45 -5.57 7.27
N GLN A 91 19.76 -4.56 6.74
CA GLN A 91 18.36 -4.26 7.09
C GLN A 91 17.43 -5.43 6.75
N PHE A 92 17.61 -6.03 5.57
CA PHE A 92 16.81 -7.18 5.15
C PHE A 92 17.02 -8.39 6.06
N LYS A 93 18.28 -8.70 6.43
CA LYS A 93 18.58 -9.76 7.40
C LYS A 93 17.92 -9.53 8.75
N GLN A 94 17.88 -8.28 9.20
CA GLN A 94 17.32 -7.91 10.48
C GLN A 94 15.78 -8.05 10.48
N PHE A 95 15.14 -7.64 9.38
CA PHE A 95 13.72 -7.90 9.14
C PHE A 95 13.39 -9.39 9.22
N LEU A 96 14.15 -10.26 8.54
CA LEU A 96 13.93 -11.71 8.57
C LEU A 96 14.05 -12.30 9.98
N LYS A 97 14.99 -11.80 10.79
CA LYS A 97 15.15 -12.26 12.19
C LYS A 97 13.94 -11.92 13.06
N LEU A 98 13.27 -10.78 12.82
CA LEU A 98 12.07 -10.38 13.56
C LEU A 98 10.86 -11.25 13.21
N GLN A 99 10.83 -11.86 12.02
CA GLN A 99 9.73 -12.72 11.58
C GLN A 99 9.90 -14.19 11.99
N SER A 100 11.10 -14.59 12.44
CA SER A 100 11.40 -15.95 12.89
C SER A 100 11.20 -16.16 14.40
N GLN A 101 10.62 -15.19 15.11
CA GLN A 101 10.28 -15.25 16.54
C GLN A 101 8.78 -15.51 16.71
#